data_AF-A0A6A7AAD1-F1
#
_entry.id   AF-A0A6A7AAD1-F1
#
_cell.length_a   1.000
_cell.length_b   1.000
_cell.length_c   1.000
_cell.angle_alpha   90.00
_cell.angle_beta   90.00
_cell.angle_gamma   90.00
#
_symmetry.space_group_name_H-M   'P 1'
#
loop_
_entity.id
_entity.type
_entity.pdbx_description
1 polymer ?
#
loop_
_entity_poly.entity_id
_entity_poly.type
_entity_poly.pdbx_seq_one_letter_code
_entity_poly.pdbx_strand_id
1 'polypeptide(L)'
;MSAVSEFIFKPPPIVECIARARCLGIGKKIHHPDKCCVSCLKRHDPQQLRAWASGNTSALSLIGEELDRKETYKSNIEAHGRYLCAFEDPTYQHCRWRESDLNLRGTRLDCTTLSPDQRRLRMMLAPPPRPHCAFGTACDSKLGGQVKGPSICSWCKNMSFQALYSQADANADGRQLKRLIDGYMHQLEQDSDERIRKGWSYLCACKDPEYSFQTWRRDFNPHDSRVCGTVRHRGQLCARCYTKAQEQGCNWLEECDGDRLGFPCVFEDARLRRPTDINWKMGPMDEQGYPDPNWEKDIRRHERCGRARRRYQLCQSCFNRTCEIRGFGRFFDTEWGTLHEGFRG
;
A
#
# COMPACT_ATOMS: atom_id res chain seq x y z
N MET A 1 -50.41 -2.82 20.54
CA MET A 1 -50.14 -4.04 19.75
C MET A 1 -49.18 -3.65 18.63
N SER A 2 -47.90 -3.96 18.79
CA SER A 2 -46.84 -3.53 17.86
C SER A 2 -46.74 -4.51 16.70
N ALA A 3 -46.89 -3.99 15.47
CA ALA A 3 -46.73 -4.77 14.24
C ALA A 3 -45.26 -5.17 14.08
N VAL A 4 -45.00 -6.47 14.06
CA VAL A 4 -43.70 -7.05 13.74
C VAL A 4 -43.46 -6.86 12.24
N SER A 5 -42.47 -6.05 11.89
CA SER A 5 -41.97 -5.95 10.52
C SER A 5 -41.25 -7.25 10.19
N GLU A 6 -41.92 -8.14 9.46
CA GLU A 6 -41.30 -9.31 8.86
C GLU A 6 -40.24 -8.84 7.84
N PHE A 7 -38.97 -9.13 8.12
CA PHE A 7 -37.89 -8.95 7.16
C PHE A 7 -38.09 -9.94 6.02
N ILE A 8 -38.71 -9.49 4.93
CA ILE A 8 -38.86 -10.27 3.69
C ILE A 8 -37.45 -10.57 3.15
N PHE A 9 -37.01 -11.81 3.31
CA PHE A 9 -35.77 -12.31 2.73
C PHE A 9 -35.88 -12.24 1.19
N LYS A 10 -35.19 -11.27 0.57
CA LYS A 10 -35.09 -11.20 -0.89
C LYS A 10 -34.01 -12.17 -1.36
N PRO A 11 -34.33 -13.17 -2.19
CA PRO A 11 -33.31 -14.06 -2.74
C PRO A 11 -32.28 -13.25 -3.54
N PRO A 12 -31.01 -13.71 -3.60
CA PRO A 12 -29.98 -13.02 -4.36
C PRO A 12 -30.39 -12.90 -5.84
N PRO A 13 -30.11 -11.76 -6.49
CA PRO A 13 -30.50 -11.53 -7.87
C PRO A 13 -29.92 -12.61 -8.78
N ILE A 14 -30.71 -13.06 -9.76
CA ILE A 14 -30.23 -13.97 -10.80
C ILE A 14 -29.45 -13.14 -11.82
N VAL A 15 -28.22 -13.55 -12.10
CA VAL A 15 -27.35 -12.92 -13.10
C VAL A 15 -27.15 -13.89 -14.25
N GLU A 16 -27.75 -13.56 -15.38
CA GLU A 16 -27.59 -14.28 -16.63
C GLU A 16 -26.37 -13.75 -17.41
N CYS A 17 -25.43 -14.63 -17.72
CA CYS A 17 -24.21 -14.22 -18.40
C CYS A 17 -23.54 -15.33 -19.21
N ILE A 18 -23.00 -14.96 -20.37
CA ILE A 18 -22.21 -15.81 -21.24
C ILE A 18 -20.90 -16.31 -20.59
N ALA A 19 -20.36 -15.55 -19.64
CA ALA A 19 -19.07 -15.82 -19.00
C ALA A 19 -19.07 -17.03 -18.05
N ARG A 20 -20.19 -17.78 -17.89
CA ARG A 20 -20.28 -19.00 -17.06
C ARG A 20 -19.67 -18.79 -15.66
N ALA A 21 -18.77 -19.69 -15.23
CA ALA A 21 -18.05 -19.62 -13.96
C ALA A 21 -17.20 -18.34 -13.80
N ARG A 22 -16.83 -17.71 -14.91
CA ARG A 22 -16.03 -16.47 -14.98
C ARG A 22 -16.88 -15.21 -14.88
N CYS A 23 -18.21 -15.33 -14.69
CA CYS A 23 -19.08 -14.18 -14.53
C CYS A 23 -18.73 -13.39 -13.26
N LEU A 24 -18.62 -12.07 -13.39
CA LEU A 24 -18.29 -11.14 -12.31
C LEU A 24 -19.52 -10.53 -11.63
N GLY A 25 -20.72 -10.94 -12.03
CA GLY A 25 -21.97 -10.47 -11.44
C GLY A 25 -22.18 -10.95 -9.99
N ILE A 26 -22.91 -10.13 -9.22
CA ILE A 26 -23.27 -10.41 -7.83
C ILE A 26 -24.62 -11.13 -7.81
N GLY A 27 -24.69 -12.32 -7.22
CA GLY A 27 -25.91 -13.11 -7.10
C GLY A 27 -25.79 -14.52 -7.66
N LYS A 28 -26.93 -15.17 -7.92
CA LYS A 28 -26.98 -16.54 -8.49
C LYS A 28 -26.65 -16.46 -9.98
N LYS A 29 -25.51 -16.99 -10.38
CA LYS A 29 -25.01 -16.93 -11.76
C LYS A 29 -25.62 -18.06 -12.59
N ILE A 30 -26.29 -17.70 -13.67
CA ILE A 30 -26.85 -18.63 -14.63
C ILE A 30 -26.18 -18.36 -15.97
N HIS A 31 -25.71 -19.43 -16.62
CA HIS A 31 -25.19 -19.28 -17.97
C HIS A 31 -26.34 -18.96 -18.92
N HIS A 32 -26.20 -17.89 -19.70
CA HIS A 32 -27.12 -17.55 -20.77
C HIS A 32 -26.29 -17.20 -22.01
N PRO A 33 -26.52 -17.85 -23.16
CA PRO A 33 -25.69 -17.65 -24.35
C PRO A 33 -25.81 -16.24 -24.92
N ASP A 34 -27.01 -15.64 -24.89
CA ASP A 34 -27.26 -14.34 -25.54
C ASP A 34 -27.11 -13.11 -24.63
N LYS A 35 -26.70 -13.27 -23.37
CA LYS A 35 -26.65 -12.17 -22.41
C LYS A 35 -25.25 -11.99 -21.84
N CYS A 36 -24.78 -10.75 -21.76
CA CYS A 36 -23.60 -10.40 -21.00
C CYS A 36 -24.01 -9.45 -19.86
N CYS A 37 -23.71 -9.82 -18.62
CA CYS A 37 -24.09 -8.97 -17.50
C CYS A 37 -23.23 -7.69 -17.47
N VAL A 38 -23.79 -6.61 -16.93
CA VAL A 38 -23.12 -5.29 -16.83
C VAL A 38 -21.75 -5.39 -16.15
N SER A 39 -21.61 -6.27 -15.16
CA SER A 39 -20.33 -6.46 -14.46
C SER A 39 -19.25 -7.06 -15.36
N CYS A 40 -19.62 -7.98 -16.25
CA CYS A 40 -18.71 -8.56 -17.24
C CYS A 40 -18.38 -7.54 -18.34
N LEU A 41 -19.38 -6.86 -18.90
CA LEU A 41 -19.21 -5.80 -19.91
C LEU A 41 -18.25 -4.69 -19.45
N LYS A 42 -18.32 -4.32 -18.17
CA LYS A 42 -17.46 -3.27 -17.62
C LYS A 42 -16.02 -3.71 -17.38
N ARG A 43 -15.79 -4.97 -16.98
CA ARG A 43 -14.54 -5.39 -16.33
C ARG A 43 -13.73 -6.45 -17.07
N HIS A 44 -14.37 -7.27 -17.91
CA HIS A 44 -13.64 -8.23 -18.74
C HIS A 44 -13.09 -7.57 -19.99
N ASP A 45 -12.02 -8.16 -20.52
CA ASP A 45 -11.46 -7.72 -21.79
C ASP A 45 -12.49 -7.95 -22.93
N PRO A 46 -12.73 -6.96 -23.81
CA PRO A 46 -13.69 -7.07 -24.91
C PRO A 46 -13.34 -8.15 -25.93
N GLN A 47 -12.05 -8.43 -26.21
CA GLN A 47 -11.67 -9.53 -27.10
C GLN A 47 -11.98 -10.88 -26.43
N GLN A 48 -11.76 -10.99 -25.12
CA GLN A 48 -12.11 -12.17 -24.34
C GLN A 48 -13.64 -12.39 -24.31
N LEU A 49 -14.42 -11.32 -24.12
CA LEU A 49 -15.87 -11.38 -24.20
C LEU A 49 -16.35 -11.78 -25.60
N ARG A 50 -15.73 -11.24 -26.67
CA ARG A 50 -16.01 -11.64 -28.06
C ARG A 50 -15.67 -13.10 -28.32
N ALA A 51 -14.56 -13.60 -27.76
CA ALA A 51 -14.18 -15.02 -27.87
C ALA A 51 -15.21 -15.93 -27.17
N TRP A 52 -15.73 -15.51 -26.02
CA TRP A 52 -16.81 -16.25 -25.34
C TRP A 52 -18.16 -16.11 -26.05
N ALA A 53 -18.38 -15.01 -26.78
CA ALA A 53 -19.54 -14.73 -27.62
C ALA A 53 -19.38 -15.22 -29.06
N SER A 54 -18.37 -16.04 -29.35
CA SER A 54 -18.13 -16.54 -30.70
C SER A 54 -19.36 -17.27 -31.23
N GLY A 55 -19.84 -16.85 -32.41
CA GLY A 55 -21.05 -17.39 -33.04
C GLY A 55 -22.37 -16.80 -32.52
N ASN A 56 -22.36 -15.85 -31.58
CA ASN A 56 -23.56 -15.22 -31.03
C ASN A 56 -23.66 -13.72 -31.40
N THR A 57 -24.46 -13.40 -32.41
CA THR A 57 -24.60 -12.04 -32.95
C THR A 57 -25.16 -11.05 -31.94
N SER A 58 -26.13 -11.46 -31.10
CA SER A 58 -26.74 -10.60 -30.08
C SER A 58 -25.76 -10.23 -28.97
N ALA A 59 -25.01 -11.20 -28.45
CA ALA A 59 -23.98 -10.94 -27.44
C ALA A 59 -22.83 -10.09 -28.00
N LEU A 60 -22.44 -10.32 -29.26
CA LEU A 60 -21.43 -9.51 -29.95
C LEU A 60 -21.90 -8.05 -30.15
N SER A 61 -23.17 -7.81 -30.48
CA SER A 61 -23.75 -6.47 -30.59
C SER A 61 -23.68 -5.71 -29.26
N LEU A 62 -24.10 -6.35 -28.15
CA LEU A 62 -24.03 -5.75 -26.81
C LEU A 62 -22.60 -5.39 -26.38
N ILE A 63 -21.62 -6.22 -26.75
CA ILE A 63 -20.20 -5.93 -26.50
C ILE A 63 -19.74 -4.75 -27.37
N GLY A 64 -20.20 -4.66 -28.62
CA GLY A 64 -19.94 -3.54 -29.52
C GLY A 64 -20.47 -2.21 -28.98
N GLU A 65 -21.73 -2.17 -28.58
CA GLU A 65 -22.37 -0.96 -28.02
C GLU A 65 -21.63 -0.43 -26.78
N GLU A 66 -21.18 -1.32 -25.88
CA GLU A 66 -20.41 -0.92 -24.71
C GLU A 66 -19.02 -0.39 -25.08
N LEU A 67 -18.39 -0.92 -26.13
CA LEU A 67 -17.11 -0.42 -26.66
C LEU A 67 -17.27 0.98 -27.24
N ASP A 68 -18.29 1.20 -28.06
CA ASP A 68 -18.56 2.50 -28.67
C ASP A 68 -18.84 3.57 -27.60
N ARG A 69 -19.57 3.19 -26.54
CA ARG A 69 -19.78 4.06 -25.38
C ARG A 69 -18.47 4.41 -24.66
N LYS A 70 -17.57 3.43 -24.50
CA LYS A 70 -16.26 3.64 -23.87
C LYS A 70 -15.35 4.51 -24.73
N GLU A 71 -15.38 4.37 -26.04
CA GLU A 71 -14.63 5.22 -26.98
C GLU A 71 -15.12 6.67 -26.92
N THR A 72 -16.45 6.86 -26.89
CA THR A 72 -17.06 8.18 -26.71
C THR A 72 -16.63 8.83 -25.39
N TYR A 73 -16.62 8.04 -24.30
CA TYR A 73 -16.18 8.51 -22.98
C TYR A 73 -14.70 8.90 -22.97
N LYS A 74 -13.84 8.10 -23.61
CA LYS A 74 -12.42 8.39 -23.80
C LYS A 74 -12.22 9.72 -24.53
N SER A 75 -12.82 9.87 -25.71
CA SER A 75 -12.72 11.09 -26.52
C SER A 75 -13.12 12.35 -25.72
N ASN A 76 -14.18 12.26 -24.91
CA ASN A 76 -14.60 13.36 -24.06
C ASN A 76 -13.57 13.71 -22.97
N ILE A 77 -12.89 12.72 -22.39
CA ILE A 77 -11.86 12.94 -21.36
C ILE A 77 -10.60 13.53 -21.98
N GLU A 78 -10.17 13.00 -23.12
CA GLU A 78 -8.98 13.44 -23.84
C GLU A 78 -9.12 14.85 -24.41
N ALA A 79 -10.33 15.24 -24.84
CA ALA A 79 -10.63 16.61 -25.23
C ALA A 79 -10.38 17.66 -24.12
N HIS A 80 -10.31 17.23 -22.86
CA HIS A 80 -10.04 18.10 -21.70
C HIS A 80 -8.61 17.95 -21.16
N GLY A 81 -7.68 17.40 -21.95
CA GLY A 81 -6.27 17.23 -21.57
C GLY A 81 -6.05 16.21 -20.44
N ARG A 82 -7.01 15.32 -20.22
CA ARG A 82 -6.95 14.22 -19.25
C ARG A 82 -6.90 12.91 -20.01
N TYR A 83 -6.37 11.86 -19.40
CA TYR A 83 -6.30 10.54 -20.01
C TYR A 83 -6.95 9.51 -19.10
N LEU A 84 -7.60 8.52 -19.70
CA LEU A 84 -8.12 7.37 -18.96
C LEU A 84 -6.96 6.58 -18.37
N CYS A 85 -7.20 5.93 -17.21
CA CYS A 85 -6.24 4.95 -16.73
C CYS A 85 -6.14 3.78 -17.72
N ALA A 86 -4.99 3.10 -17.79
CA ALA A 86 -4.76 1.96 -18.68
C ALA A 86 -5.81 0.84 -18.57
N PHE A 87 -6.55 0.77 -17.46
CA PHE A 87 -7.63 -0.19 -17.21
C PHE A 87 -9.00 0.21 -17.77
N GLU A 88 -9.18 1.50 -18.09
CA GLU A 88 -10.44 2.08 -18.56
C GLU A 88 -10.35 2.50 -20.03
N ASP A 89 -9.14 2.72 -20.55
CA ASP A 89 -8.89 3.09 -21.95
C ASP A 89 -9.25 1.94 -22.91
N PRO A 90 -10.29 2.08 -23.76
CA PRO A 90 -10.72 1.08 -24.75
C PRO A 90 -9.67 0.71 -25.81
N THR A 91 -8.73 1.61 -26.08
CA THR A 91 -7.72 1.48 -27.15
C THR A 91 -6.35 1.04 -26.67
N TYR A 92 -6.13 0.93 -25.36
CA TYR A 92 -4.87 0.46 -24.78
C TYR A 92 -4.71 -1.06 -24.97
N GLN A 93 -4.53 -1.46 -26.23
CA GLN A 93 -4.29 -2.82 -26.67
C GLN A 93 -2.87 -3.24 -26.28
N HIS A 94 -2.74 -4.50 -25.85
CA HIS A 94 -1.51 -5.19 -25.42
C HIS A 94 -1.07 -5.11 -23.95
N CYS A 95 -1.72 -4.31 -23.09
CA CYS A 95 -1.41 -4.25 -21.65
C CYS A 95 -2.60 -4.60 -20.73
N ARG A 96 -3.61 -5.28 -21.27
CA ARG A 96 -4.74 -5.77 -20.47
C ARG A 96 -4.45 -7.16 -19.93
N TRP A 97 -4.66 -7.27 -18.62
CA TRP A 97 -4.49 -8.46 -17.80
C TRP A 97 -5.41 -9.61 -18.28
N ARG A 98 -4.82 -10.80 -18.51
CA ARG A 98 -5.46 -12.08 -18.84
C ARG A 98 -6.16 -12.67 -17.61
N GLU A 99 -6.83 -13.81 -17.71
CA GLU A 99 -7.44 -14.46 -16.53
C GLU A 99 -6.44 -14.76 -15.39
N SER A 100 -5.16 -14.98 -15.74
CA SER A 100 -4.03 -15.14 -14.80
C SER A 100 -3.78 -13.94 -13.89
N ASP A 101 -4.32 -12.79 -14.27
CA ASP A 101 -3.91 -11.50 -13.78
C ASP A 101 -5.01 -10.84 -12.90
N LEU A 102 -6.21 -11.43 -12.91
CA LEU A 102 -7.39 -11.01 -12.14
C LEU A 102 -7.33 -11.38 -10.64
N ASN A 103 -6.24 -12.00 -10.17
CA ASN A 103 -6.04 -12.29 -8.74
C ASN A 103 -5.63 -11.08 -7.89
N LEU A 104 -5.42 -9.91 -8.50
CA LEU A 104 -5.07 -8.67 -7.79
C LEU A 104 -6.30 -7.87 -7.33
N ARG A 105 -7.27 -8.52 -6.68
CA ARG A 105 -8.40 -7.84 -6.01
C ARG A 105 -7.98 -6.78 -4.97
N GLY A 106 -6.70 -6.71 -4.60
CA GLY A 106 -6.15 -5.85 -3.56
C GLY A 106 -5.33 -4.63 -4.01
N THR A 107 -5.10 -4.38 -5.30
CA THR A 107 -4.18 -3.30 -5.74
C THR A 107 -4.87 -2.02 -6.22
N ARG A 108 -6.20 -1.90 -6.09
CA ARG A 108 -6.92 -0.65 -6.34
C ARG A 108 -6.78 0.30 -5.14
N LEU A 109 -5.71 1.08 -5.10
CA LEU A 109 -5.64 2.20 -4.15
C LEU A 109 -6.24 3.49 -4.71
N ASP A 110 -6.08 3.84 -5.99
CA ASP A 110 -6.60 5.13 -6.49
C ASP A 110 -7.15 5.01 -7.92
N CYS A 111 -8.48 4.90 -8.04
CA CYS A 111 -9.21 5.27 -9.25
C CYS A 111 -10.29 6.26 -8.82
N THR A 112 -9.99 7.55 -8.98
CA THR A 112 -10.81 8.68 -8.53
C THR A 112 -11.92 8.98 -9.53
N THR A 113 -12.97 8.18 -9.54
CA THR A 113 -14.30 8.53 -10.10
C THR A 113 -15.36 7.55 -9.57
N LEU A 114 -15.68 7.60 -8.28
CA LEU A 114 -16.89 6.95 -7.75
C LEU A 114 -17.72 7.99 -6.97
N SER A 115 -19.03 7.98 -7.23
CA SER A 115 -19.99 8.89 -6.62
C SER A 115 -20.07 8.70 -5.08
N PRO A 116 -20.53 9.73 -4.34
CA PRO A 116 -20.54 9.73 -2.87
C PRO A 116 -21.31 8.54 -2.25
N ASP A 117 -22.32 8.00 -2.93
CA ASP A 117 -23.15 6.90 -2.42
C ASP A 117 -22.42 5.55 -2.30
N GLN A 118 -21.30 5.36 -3.00
CA GLN A 118 -20.50 4.13 -2.90
C GLN A 118 -19.47 4.15 -1.77
N ARG A 119 -19.28 5.29 -1.08
CA ARG A 119 -18.40 5.38 0.09
C ARG A 119 -18.97 4.67 1.33
N ARG A 120 -20.28 4.40 1.38
CA ARG A 120 -20.92 3.71 2.51
C ARG A 120 -20.81 2.17 2.50
N LEU A 121 -20.24 1.55 1.46
CA LEU A 121 -20.13 0.07 1.35
C LEU A 121 -18.69 -0.48 1.39
N ARG A 122 -17.67 0.35 1.70
CA ARG A 122 -16.29 -0.12 1.94
C ARG A 122 -16.05 -0.49 3.41
N MET A 123 -16.77 -1.52 3.87
CA MET A 123 -16.42 -2.27 5.08
C MET A 123 -16.70 -3.78 4.92
N MET A 124 -16.47 -4.34 3.73
CA MET A 124 -16.27 -5.80 3.65
C MET A 124 -14.80 -6.10 3.90
N LEU A 125 -14.49 -6.19 5.20
CA LEU A 125 -13.34 -6.92 5.70
C LEU A 125 -13.30 -8.31 5.01
N ALA A 126 -12.09 -8.80 4.75
CA ALA A 126 -11.89 -10.18 4.31
C ALA A 126 -12.71 -11.12 5.21
N PRO A 127 -13.32 -12.20 4.67
CA PRO A 127 -13.99 -13.18 5.52
C PRO A 127 -13.03 -13.58 6.64
N PRO A 128 -13.50 -13.70 7.89
CA PRO A 128 -12.65 -14.08 9.00
C PRO A 128 -11.87 -15.33 8.60
N PRO A 129 -10.57 -15.43 8.95
CA PRO A 129 -9.82 -16.65 8.71
C PRO A 129 -10.65 -17.80 9.23
N ARG A 130 -10.78 -18.88 8.45
CA ARG A 130 -11.35 -20.13 8.95
C ARG A 130 -10.71 -20.41 10.32
N PRO A 131 -11.44 -20.92 11.32
CA PRO A 131 -11.02 -20.92 12.73
C PRO A 131 -9.93 -21.96 13.04
N HIS A 132 -9.02 -22.17 12.09
CA HIS A 132 -7.96 -23.12 12.12
C HIS A 132 -6.62 -22.40 12.18
N CYS A 133 -5.82 -22.74 13.18
CA CYS A 133 -4.44 -22.29 13.31
C CYS A 133 -3.57 -23.50 13.66
N ALA A 134 -2.37 -23.59 13.11
CA ALA A 134 -1.41 -24.62 13.48
C ALA A 134 -1.07 -24.59 14.99
N PHE A 135 -1.11 -23.40 15.59
CA PHE A 135 -0.95 -23.22 17.04
C PHE A 135 -2.15 -23.73 17.87
N GLY A 136 -3.29 -24.06 17.26
CA GLY A 136 -4.45 -24.61 17.95
C GLY A 136 -4.87 -23.78 19.16
N THR A 137 -4.98 -24.42 20.32
CA THR A 137 -5.33 -23.81 21.61
C THR A 137 -4.32 -22.75 22.07
N ALA A 138 -3.07 -22.82 21.61
CA ALA A 138 -2.07 -21.80 21.91
C ALA A 138 -2.28 -20.50 21.12
N CYS A 139 -3.14 -20.45 20.09
CA CYS A 139 -3.34 -19.26 19.27
C CYS A 139 -4.11 -18.13 20.00
N ASP A 140 -3.46 -17.02 20.31
CA ASP A 140 -4.06 -15.92 21.11
C ASP A 140 -5.11 -15.06 20.39
N SER A 141 -5.56 -15.47 19.21
CA SER A 141 -6.57 -14.74 18.43
C SER A 141 -7.96 -14.66 19.09
N LYS A 142 -8.26 -15.56 20.02
CA LYS A 142 -9.49 -15.60 20.83
C LYS A 142 -9.27 -16.43 22.09
N LEU A 143 -10.12 -16.25 23.09
CA LEU A 143 -10.09 -17.04 24.32
C LEU A 143 -10.24 -18.54 24.01
N GLY A 144 -9.38 -19.38 24.61
CA GLY A 144 -9.35 -20.83 24.37
C GLY A 144 -8.70 -21.25 23.04
N GLY A 145 -8.16 -20.30 22.27
CA GLY A 145 -7.42 -20.55 21.04
C GLY A 145 -8.28 -20.89 19.82
N GLN A 146 -7.69 -21.49 18.80
CA GLN A 146 -8.36 -21.91 17.57
C GLN A 146 -8.38 -23.44 17.44
N VAL A 147 -9.23 -23.95 16.55
CA VAL A 147 -9.17 -25.36 16.17
C VAL A 147 -7.80 -25.61 15.51
N LYS A 148 -7.17 -26.76 15.76
CA LYS A 148 -5.87 -27.05 15.16
C LYS A 148 -6.02 -27.17 13.64
N GLY A 149 -5.11 -26.50 12.90
CA GLY A 149 -5.10 -26.45 11.44
C GLY A 149 -3.74 -26.79 10.84
N PRO A 150 -3.65 -26.93 9.51
CA PRO A 150 -2.38 -27.21 8.85
C PRO A 150 -1.46 -25.99 8.72
N SER A 151 -1.96 -24.76 8.93
CA SER A 151 -1.23 -23.52 8.66
C SER A 151 -1.41 -22.46 9.74
N ILE A 152 -0.49 -21.50 9.79
CA ILE A 152 -0.55 -20.36 10.70
C ILE A 152 -1.65 -19.39 10.24
N CYS A 153 -2.58 -19.04 11.14
CA CYS A 153 -3.68 -18.13 10.82
C CYS A 153 -3.19 -16.67 10.64
N SER A 154 -4.06 -15.78 10.13
CA SER A 154 -3.65 -14.39 9.85
C SER A 154 -3.29 -13.59 11.10
N TRP A 155 -3.90 -13.88 12.26
CA TRP A 155 -3.52 -13.29 13.54
C TRP A 155 -2.07 -13.63 13.88
N CYS A 156 -1.75 -14.93 13.94
CA CYS A 156 -0.40 -15.38 14.23
C CYS A 156 0.60 -14.88 13.18
N LYS A 157 0.23 -14.82 11.90
CA LYS A 157 1.10 -14.21 10.88
C LYS A 157 1.47 -12.77 11.22
N ASN A 158 0.61 -11.99 11.88
CA ASN A 158 0.89 -10.61 12.30
C ASN A 158 1.79 -10.49 13.53
N MET A 159 2.06 -11.58 14.25
CA MET A 159 2.97 -11.55 15.38
C MET A 159 4.42 -11.39 14.93
N SER A 160 5.31 -10.96 15.82
CA SER A 160 6.76 -10.96 15.59
C SER A 160 7.27 -12.39 15.43
N PHE A 161 8.28 -12.59 14.59
CA PHE A 161 8.88 -13.92 14.41
C PHE A 161 9.42 -14.45 15.74
N GLN A 162 9.98 -13.58 16.58
CA GLN A 162 10.40 -13.98 17.92
C GLN A 162 9.23 -14.46 18.78
N ALA A 163 8.08 -13.76 18.78
CA ALA A 163 6.90 -14.21 19.51
C ALA A 163 6.40 -15.56 18.99
N LEU A 164 6.40 -15.76 17.67
CA LEU A 164 6.03 -17.03 17.04
C LEU A 164 6.97 -18.17 17.43
N TYR A 165 8.29 -17.96 17.41
CA TYR A 165 9.25 -18.97 17.83
C TYR A 165 9.13 -19.29 19.32
N SER A 166 8.98 -18.28 20.16
CA SER A 166 8.78 -18.47 21.61
C SER A 166 7.51 -19.28 21.90
N GLN A 167 6.44 -19.00 21.17
CA GLN A 167 5.19 -19.75 21.27
C GLN A 167 5.36 -21.18 20.74
N ALA A 168 6.12 -21.39 19.68
CA ALA A 168 6.43 -22.72 19.16
C ALA A 168 7.28 -23.54 20.16
N ASP A 169 8.23 -22.93 20.85
CA ASP A 169 9.05 -23.58 21.88
C ASP A 169 8.21 -24.08 23.06
N ALA A 170 7.14 -23.37 23.41
CA ALA A 170 6.22 -23.77 24.47
C ALA A 170 5.19 -24.84 24.05
N ASN A 171 5.17 -25.26 22.78
CA ASN A 171 4.19 -26.20 22.25
C ASN A 171 4.78 -27.61 22.03
N ALA A 172 3.98 -28.64 22.30
CA ALA A 172 4.37 -30.05 22.09
C ALA A 172 4.77 -30.34 20.63
N ASP A 173 4.12 -29.67 19.66
CA ASP A 173 4.42 -29.78 18.23
C ASP A 173 5.46 -28.75 17.75
N GLY A 174 6.31 -28.23 18.64
CA GLY A 174 7.19 -27.09 18.38
C GLY A 174 8.07 -27.24 17.13
N ARG A 175 8.56 -28.45 16.83
CA ARG A 175 9.35 -28.70 15.61
C ARG A 175 8.53 -28.47 14.33
N GLN A 176 7.27 -28.91 14.30
CA GLN A 176 6.40 -28.69 13.14
C GLN A 176 6.02 -27.21 13.01
N LEU A 177 5.76 -26.55 14.14
CA LEU A 177 5.44 -25.11 14.17
C LEU A 177 6.61 -24.28 13.66
N LYS A 178 7.84 -24.56 14.10
CA LYS A 178 9.06 -23.91 13.60
C LYS A 178 9.18 -23.99 12.09
N ARG A 179 8.99 -25.18 11.49
CA ARG A 179 9.00 -25.35 10.03
C ARG A 179 7.94 -24.50 9.32
N LEU A 180 6.76 -24.33 9.91
CA LEU A 180 5.71 -23.47 9.35
C LEU A 180 6.07 -21.98 9.46
N ILE A 181 6.75 -21.58 10.55
CA ILE A 181 7.25 -20.22 10.74
C ILE A 181 8.37 -19.93 9.74
N ASP A 182 9.34 -20.83 9.60
CA ASP A 182 10.44 -20.75 8.62
C ASP A 182 9.88 -20.63 7.19
N GLY A 183 8.91 -21.49 6.85
CA GLY A 183 8.25 -21.44 5.54
C GLY A 183 7.50 -20.13 5.30
N TYR A 184 6.93 -19.53 6.35
CA TYR A 184 6.31 -18.21 6.24
C TYR A 184 7.35 -17.09 6.07
N MET A 185 8.48 -17.15 6.78
CA MET A 185 9.58 -16.21 6.61
C MET A 185 10.13 -16.25 5.18
N HIS A 186 10.37 -17.45 4.66
CA HIS A 186 10.85 -17.64 3.30
C HIS A 186 9.84 -17.14 2.25
N GLN A 187 8.53 -17.30 2.50
CA GLN A 187 7.50 -16.69 1.66
C GLN A 187 7.62 -15.16 1.62
N LEU A 188 7.88 -14.51 2.77
CA LEU A 188 8.05 -13.05 2.82
C LEU A 188 9.33 -12.58 2.12
N GLU A 189 10.41 -13.36 2.19
CA GLU A 189 11.65 -13.13 1.43
C GLU A 189 11.39 -13.14 -0.08
N GLN A 190 10.73 -14.19 -0.57
CA GLN A 190 10.35 -14.29 -1.99
C GLN A 190 9.44 -13.14 -2.43
N ASP A 191 8.41 -12.82 -1.63
CA ASP A 191 7.49 -11.71 -1.90
C ASP A 191 8.22 -10.35 -1.92
N SER A 192 9.19 -10.16 -1.01
CA SER A 192 10.00 -8.94 -0.94
C SER A 192 10.89 -8.80 -2.18
N ASP A 193 11.62 -9.85 -2.54
CA ASP A 193 12.52 -9.87 -3.69
C ASP A 193 11.77 -9.66 -5.01
N GLU A 194 10.61 -10.30 -5.17
CA GLU A 194 9.78 -10.11 -6.35
C GLU A 194 9.27 -8.67 -6.46
N ARG A 195 8.81 -8.08 -5.35
CA ARG A 195 8.35 -6.68 -5.31
C ARG A 195 9.48 -5.71 -5.67
N ILE A 196 10.67 -5.91 -5.11
CA ILE A 196 11.85 -5.09 -5.42
C ILE A 196 12.20 -5.21 -6.90
N ARG A 197 12.29 -6.44 -7.42
CA ARG A 197 12.65 -6.71 -8.82
C ARG A 197 11.66 -6.09 -9.81
N LYS A 198 10.36 -6.09 -9.48
CA LYS A 198 9.29 -5.57 -10.33
C LYS A 198 8.97 -4.09 -10.10
N GLY A 199 9.67 -3.41 -9.17
CA GLY A 199 9.39 -2.03 -8.82
C GLY A 199 7.98 -1.81 -8.23
N TRP A 200 7.42 -2.84 -7.60
CA TRP A 200 6.11 -2.75 -6.96
C TRP A 200 6.18 -2.04 -5.61
N SER A 201 5.02 -1.69 -5.07
CA SER A 201 4.93 -1.22 -3.69
C SER A 201 5.54 -2.24 -2.72
N TYR A 202 6.26 -1.76 -1.71
CA TYR A 202 7.00 -2.58 -0.78
C TYR A 202 6.09 -3.19 0.28
N LEU A 203 6.60 -4.21 0.98
CA LEU A 203 5.97 -4.72 2.18
C LEU A 203 6.05 -3.67 3.30
N CYS A 204 5.00 -3.62 4.12
CA CYS A 204 5.05 -2.92 5.41
C CYS A 204 6.27 -3.39 6.22
N ALA A 205 6.94 -2.50 6.95
CA ALA A 205 8.10 -2.83 7.78
C ALA A 205 7.82 -3.99 8.76
N CYS A 206 6.57 -4.16 9.24
CA CYS A 206 6.18 -5.31 10.06
C CYS A 206 6.32 -6.67 9.37
N LYS A 207 6.39 -6.69 8.03
CA LYS A 207 6.41 -7.87 7.15
C LYS A 207 7.62 -7.91 6.24
N ASP A 208 8.45 -6.88 6.27
CA ASP A 208 9.67 -6.84 5.47
C ASP A 208 10.74 -7.67 6.21
N PRO A 209 11.30 -8.71 5.56
CA PRO A 209 12.24 -9.64 6.19
C PRO A 209 13.43 -8.95 6.87
N GLU A 210 13.87 -7.81 6.35
CA GLU A 210 15.02 -7.06 6.89
C GLU A 210 14.78 -6.53 8.31
N TYR A 211 13.51 -6.31 8.68
CA TYR A 211 13.15 -5.82 10.01
C TYR A 211 12.67 -6.91 10.97
N SER A 212 12.63 -8.18 10.53
CA SER A 212 12.05 -9.31 11.28
C SER A 212 12.61 -9.46 12.70
N PHE A 213 13.88 -9.09 12.91
CA PHE A 213 14.61 -9.25 14.17
C PHE A 213 15.03 -7.93 14.82
N GLN A 214 14.57 -6.79 14.29
CA GLN A 214 14.83 -5.49 14.89
C GLN A 214 14.16 -5.39 16.26
N THR A 215 14.79 -4.66 17.19
CA THR A 215 14.32 -4.54 18.59
C THR A 215 12.88 -4.05 18.66
N TRP A 216 12.54 -2.97 17.94
CA TRP A 216 11.18 -2.45 17.90
C TRP A 216 10.15 -3.46 17.37
N ARG A 217 10.55 -4.32 16.44
CA ARG A 217 9.67 -5.31 15.81
C ARG A 217 9.37 -6.48 16.73
N ARG A 218 10.33 -6.85 17.58
CA ARG A 218 10.19 -7.90 18.61
C ARG A 218 9.04 -7.58 19.55
N ASP A 219 8.94 -6.32 19.95
CA ASP A 219 8.01 -5.83 20.96
C ASP A 219 6.65 -5.37 20.39
N PHE A 220 6.54 -5.25 19.06
CA PHE A 220 5.32 -4.78 18.41
C PHE A 220 4.50 -5.92 17.80
N ASN A 221 3.24 -6.05 18.24
CA ASN A 221 2.24 -6.93 17.64
C ASN A 221 0.93 -6.17 17.42
N PRO A 222 0.38 -6.08 16.20
CA PRO A 222 -0.84 -5.28 15.95
C PRO A 222 -2.12 -5.79 16.64
N HIS A 223 -2.10 -6.99 17.23
CA HIS A 223 -3.24 -7.63 17.90
C HIS A 223 -4.54 -7.60 17.07
N ASP A 224 -4.43 -7.86 15.76
CA ASP A 224 -5.60 -8.07 14.90
C ASP A 224 -5.28 -9.07 13.77
N SER A 225 -6.33 -9.57 13.12
CA SER A 225 -6.25 -10.54 12.03
C SER A 225 -6.18 -9.92 10.62
N ARG A 226 -6.21 -8.59 10.52
CA ARG A 226 -6.23 -7.87 9.24
C ARG A 226 -4.86 -7.98 8.56
N VAL A 227 -4.86 -8.08 7.24
CA VAL A 227 -3.62 -8.21 6.47
C VAL A 227 -2.86 -6.87 6.48
N CYS A 228 -1.52 -6.93 6.45
CA CYS A 228 -0.72 -5.72 6.27
C CYS A 228 -0.89 -5.17 4.85
N GLY A 229 -1.01 -3.85 4.75
CA GLY A 229 -0.96 -3.17 3.46
C GLY A 229 0.45 -3.12 2.89
N THR A 230 0.55 -2.65 1.66
CA THR A 230 1.83 -2.28 1.05
C THR A 230 2.13 -0.81 1.36
N VAL A 231 3.37 -0.43 1.16
CA VAL A 231 3.86 0.93 1.38
C VAL A 231 4.59 1.44 0.16
N ARG A 232 4.58 2.77 -0.01
CA ARG A 232 5.23 3.41 -1.15
C ARG A 232 6.75 3.31 -1.03
N HIS A 233 7.27 3.41 0.19
CA HIS A 233 8.69 3.33 0.47
C HIS A 233 8.95 2.20 1.45
N ARG A 234 9.99 1.43 1.17
CA ARG A 234 10.45 0.32 2.00
C ARG A 234 10.74 0.86 3.41
N GLY A 235 10.54 0.07 4.47
CA GLY A 235 10.78 0.52 5.85
C GLY A 235 9.68 1.36 6.50
N GLN A 236 8.65 1.76 5.75
CA GLN A 236 7.46 2.39 6.32
C GLN A 236 6.51 1.36 6.92
N LEU A 237 5.74 1.80 7.92
CA LEU A 237 4.54 1.08 8.33
C LEU A 237 3.39 1.39 7.36
N CYS A 238 2.59 0.37 7.00
CA CYS A 238 1.31 0.63 6.34
C CYS A 238 0.37 1.37 7.31
N ALA A 239 -0.60 2.14 6.77
CA ALA A 239 -1.52 2.95 7.58
C ALA A 239 -2.12 2.21 8.77
N ARG A 240 -2.55 0.95 8.59
CA ARG A 240 -3.04 0.09 9.69
C ARG A 240 -1.99 -0.12 10.79
N CYS A 241 -0.78 -0.53 10.42
CA CYS A 241 0.26 -0.85 11.40
C CYS A 241 0.75 0.42 12.10
N TYR A 242 0.78 1.54 11.39
CA TYR A 242 1.08 2.85 11.96
C TYR A 242 0.04 3.24 13.01
N THR A 243 -1.26 3.19 12.69
CA THR A 243 -2.33 3.46 13.66
C THR A 243 -2.25 2.53 14.86
N LYS A 244 -1.93 1.25 14.67
CA LYS A 244 -1.76 0.29 15.77
C LYS A 244 -0.55 0.59 16.65
N ALA A 245 0.56 1.04 16.08
CA ALA A 245 1.72 1.47 16.84
C ALA A 245 1.42 2.76 17.64
N GLN A 246 0.63 3.68 17.08
CA GLN A 246 0.14 4.85 17.82
C GLN A 246 -0.78 4.47 18.99
N GLU A 247 -1.76 3.60 18.76
CA GLU A 247 -2.68 3.10 19.79
C GLU A 247 -1.93 2.39 20.94
N GLN A 248 -0.79 1.76 20.63
CA GLN A 248 0.05 1.06 21.61
C GLN A 248 1.13 1.95 22.25
N GLY A 249 1.20 3.25 21.90
CA GLY A 249 2.17 4.18 22.47
C GLY A 249 3.62 3.83 22.14
N CYS A 250 3.89 3.33 20.92
CA CYS A 250 5.23 2.90 20.53
C CYS A 250 6.19 4.10 20.30
N ASN A 251 7.16 4.28 21.20
CA ASN A 251 8.13 5.40 21.14
C ASN A 251 9.07 5.36 19.92
N TRP A 252 9.28 4.18 19.33
CA TRP A 252 10.12 3.98 18.13
C TRP A 252 9.42 4.40 16.84
N LEU A 253 8.14 4.79 16.90
CA LEU A 253 7.35 5.12 15.70
C LEU A 253 7.99 6.23 14.85
N GLU A 254 8.70 7.16 15.50
CA GLU A 254 9.43 8.25 14.84
C GLU A 254 10.52 7.74 13.88
N GLU A 255 11.09 6.56 14.14
CA GLU A 255 12.11 5.91 13.30
C GLU A 255 11.50 5.28 12.04
N CYS A 256 10.20 4.94 12.08
CA CYS A 256 9.46 4.30 11.00
C CYS A 256 8.62 5.27 10.17
N ASP A 257 8.67 6.58 10.50
CA ASP A 257 8.00 7.68 9.79
C ASP A 257 8.95 8.42 8.81
N GLY A 258 10.21 7.96 8.69
CA GLY A 258 11.16 8.38 7.65
C GLY A 258 11.13 7.43 6.44
N ASP A 259 11.31 7.95 5.22
CA ASP A 259 11.44 7.10 4.03
C ASP A 259 12.82 6.41 3.97
N ARG A 260 12.94 5.29 3.25
CA ARG A 260 14.17 4.49 3.19
C ARG A 260 15.36 5.11 2.45
N LEU A 261 15.26 6.33 1.91
CA LEU A 261 16.46 7.06 1.48
C LEU A 261 17.05 7.87 2.64
N GLY A 262 16.38 7.89 3.79
CA GLY A 262 16.63 8.80 4.88
C GLY A 262 15.52 9.84 4.99
N PHE A 263 15.62 10.72 5.97
CA PHE A 263 14.71 11.85 6.09
C PHE A 263 14.92 12.82 4.91
N PRO A 264 13.91 13.62 4.52
CA PRO A 264 14.15 14.79 3.70
C PRO A 264 15.30 15.58 4.29
N CYS A 265 16.27 15.98 3.45
CA CYS A 265 17.27 16.93 3.87
C CYS A 265 16.56 18.17 4.43
N VAL A 266 17.00 18.69 5.57
CA VAL A 266 16.43 19.92 6.18
C VAL A 266 16.27 21.06 5.18
N PHE A 267 17.20 21.14 4.24
CA PHE A 267 17.19 22.12 3.17
C PHE A 267 15.92 22.07 2.30
N GLU A 268 15.47 20.86 1.95
CA GLU A 268 14.33 20.58 1.07
C GLU A 268 13.08 20.11 1.83
N ASP A 269 13.13 19.99 3.16
CA ASP A 269 11.99 19.57 3.96
C ASP A 269 10.90 20.65 3.95
N ALA A 270 9.78 20.34 3.29
CA ALA A 270 8.63 21.25 3.15
C ALA A 270 8.01 21.64 4.50
N ARG A 271 8.22 20.85 5.55
CA ARG A 271 7.70 21.11 6.90
C ARG A 271 8.45 22.25 7.61
N LEU A 272 9.67 22.57 7.16
CA LEU A 272 10.57 23.57 7.73
C LEU A 272 10.65 24.86 6.86
N ARG A 273 9.67 25.11 6.00
CA ARG A 273 9.62 26.27 5.09
C ARG A 273 8.79 27.45 5.65
N ARG A 274 8.93 27.79 6.94
CA ARG A 274 8.26 29.00 7.49
C ARG A 274 9.06 30.27 7.13
N PRO A 275 8.40 31.43 6.91
CA PRO A 275 9.08 32.68 6.56
C PRO A 275 10.13 33.15 7.57
N THR A 276 9.95 32.82 8.85
CA THR A 276 10.89 33.13 9.95
C THR A 276 12.15 32.26 9.93
N ASP A 277 12.09 31.11 9.27
CA ASP A 277 13.15 30.09 9.28
C ASP A 277 14.08 30.24 8.06
N ILE A 278 13.92 31.31 7.27
CA ILE A 278 14.68 31.59 6.04
C ILE A 278 16.14 32.01 6.34
N ASN A 279 16.44 32.46 7.56
CA ASN A 279 17.73 33.08 7.88
C ASN A 279 18.94 32.13 7.75
N TRP A 280 18.77 30.83 7.95
CA TRP A 280 19.84 29.84 7.74
C TRP A 280 19.86 29.26 6.31
N LYS A 281 18.87 29.62 5.47
CA LYS A 281 18.82 29.38 4.03
C LYS A 281 19.29 30.58 3.21
N MET A 282 19.84 31.61 3.85
CA MET A 282 20.53 32.67 3.13
C MET A 282 21.96 32.20 2.85
N GLY A 283 22.32 32.17 1.56
CA GLY A 283 23.64 31.77 1.10
C GLY A 283 24.76 32.71 1.55
N PRO A 284 25.99 32.48 1.08
CA PRO A 284 27.07 33.44 1.30
C PRO A 284 26.65 34.83 0.81
N MET A 285 26.97 35.84 1.62
CA MET A 285 26.78 37.24 1.26
C MET A 285 27.97 37.70 0.42
N ASP A 286 27.71 38.47 -0.63
CA ASP A 286 28.76 39.17 -1.37
C ASP A 286 29.40 40.29 -0.52
N GLU A 287 30.43 40.93 -1.06
CA GLU A 287 31.13 42.04 -0.39
C GLU A 287 30.20 43.24 -0.10
N GLN A 288 29.04 43.28 -0.75
CA GLN A 288 28.00 44.31 -0.62
C GLN A 288 26.88 43.89 0.35
N GLY A 289 26.95 42.69 0.94
CA GLY A 289 25.99 42.18 1.93
C GLY A 289 24.73 41.56 1.33
N TYR A 290 24.69 41.28 0.04
CA TYR A 290 23.57 40.62 -0.62
C TYR A 290 23.78 39.10 -0.73
N PRO A 291 22.75 38.27 -0.49
CA PRO A 291 22.86 36.83 -0.63
C PRO A 291 22.97 36.46 -2.12
N ASP A 292 23.92 35.58 -2.46
CA ASP A 292 24.05 35.05 -3.82
C ASP A 292 22.75 34.36 -4.26
N PRO A 293 22.01 34.83 -5.29
CA PRO A 293 20.73 34.28 -5.68
C PRO A 293 20.82 32.88 -6.33
N ASN A 294 22.01 32.46 -6.75
CA ASN A 294 22.24 31.19 -7.43
C ASN A 294 22.88 30.13 -6.53
N TRP A 295 23.17 30.47 -5.28
CA TRP A 295 23.85 29.59 -4.32
C TRP A 295 23.12 28.26 -4.08
N GLU A 296 21.78 28.27 -4.15
CA GLU A 296 20.96 27.06 -4.00
C GLU A 296 20.98 26.16 -5.25
N LYS A 297 21.22 26.74 -6.43
CA LYS A 297 20.86 26.15 -7.73
C LYS A 297 22.05 25.85 -8.65
N ASP A 298 23.28 26.15 -8.25
CA ASP A 298 24.45 25.82 -9.08
C ASP A 298 24.80 24.33 -9.02
N ILE A 299 24.16 23.55 -9.91
CA ILE A 299 24.43 22.12 -10.13
C ILE A 299 25.86 21.87 -10.64
N ARG A 300 26.55 22.89 -11.19
CA ARG A 300 27.92 22.75 -11.70
C ARG A 300 28.97 22.84 -10.60
N ARG A 301 28.65 23.52 -9.48
CA ARG A 301 29.52 23.63 -8.30
C ARG A 301 29.21 22.60 -7.22
N HIS A 302 27.97 22.13 -7.12
CA HIS A 302 27.56 21.24 -6.04
C HIS A 302 26.70 20.07 -6.51
N GLU A 303 26.87 18.92 -5.86
CA GLU A 303 26.00 17.76 -6.01
C GLU A 303 24.54 18.11 -5.66
N ARG A 304 23.60 17.37 -6.27
CA ARG A 304 22.16 17.52 -5.99
C ARG A 304 21.85 17.19 -4.54
N CYS A 305 20.88 17.90 -3.96
CA CYS A 305 20.38 17.60 -2.62
C CYS A 305 19.88 16.15 -2.56
N GLY A 306 20.48 15.37 -1.65
CA GLY A 306 20.11 14.00 -1.34
C GLY A 306 19.21 13.92 -0.11
N ARG A 307 19.29 12.78 0.56
CA ARG A 307 18.49 12.42 1.74
C ARG A 307 19.40 12.27 2.96
N ALA A 308 18.86 12.49 4.15
CA ALA A 308 19.63 12.57 5.38
C ALA A 308 19.42 11.33 6.26
N ARG A 309 20.44 10.88 7.00
CA ARG A 309 20.33 9.67 7.83
C ARG A 309 19.36 9.84 9.01
N ARG A 310 19.23 11.06 9.52
CA ARG A 310 18.39 11.40 10.68
C ARG A 310 17.43 12.55 10.40
N ARG A 311 16.36 12.64 11.19
CA ARG A 311 15.41 13.74 11.14
C ARG A 311 16.13 15.04 11.50
N TYR A 312 15.72 16.14 10.86
CA TYR A 312 16.33 17.45 11.07
C TYR A 312 17.83 17.52 10.74
N GLN A 313 18.31 16.63 9.87
CA GLN A 313 19.70 16.61 9.43
C GLN A 313 19.83 17.05 7.97
N LEU A 314 20.96 17.68 7.64
CA LEU A 314 21.36 17.90 6.26
C LEU A 314 21.81 16.58 5.61
N CYS A 315 21.57 16.42 4.30
CA CYS A 315 22.25 15.37 3.55
C CYS A 315 23.75 15.72 3.39
N GLN A 316 24.60 14.75 3.09
CA GLN A 316 26.05 14.97 3.01
C GLN A 316 26.44 16.09 2.04
N SER A 317 25.82 16.14 0.86
CA SER A 317 26.09 17.17 -0.14
C SER A 317 25.67 18.57 0.33
N CYS A 318 24.57 18.68 1.09
CA CYS A 318 24.13 19.96 1.68
C CYS A 318 24.97 20.34 2.90
N PHE A 319 25.43 19.37 3.70
CA PHE A 319 26.34 19.60 4.81
C PHE A 319 27.66 20.20 4.32
N ASN A 320 28.31 19.56 3.34
CA ASN A 320 29.55 20.04 2.75
C ASN A 320 29.41 21.44 2.14
N ARG A 321 28.23 21.77 1.57
CA ARG A 321 27.95 23.09 1.00
C ARG A 321 27.81 24.19 2.06
N THR A 322 27.21 23.85 3.21
CA THR A 322 26.78 24.85 4.20
C THR A 322 27.76 25.02 5.36
N CYS A 323 28.60 24.03 5.63
CA CYS A 323 29.57 24.08 6.73
C CYS A 323 30.66 25.16 6.53
N GLU A 324 30.89 25.60 5.30
CA GLU A 324 31.83 26.68 4.96
C GLU A 324 31.21 28.09 5.14
N ILE A 325 29.89 28.18 5.37
CA ILE A 325 29.20 29.47 5.53
C ILE A 325 29.43 30.00 6.95
N ARG A 326 29.77 31.29 7.03
CA ARG A 326 29.94 32.00 8.30
C ARG A 326 28.65 31.94 9.12
N GLY A 327 28.72 31.31 10.29
CA GLY A 327 27.57 31.16 11.20
C GLY A 327 26.84 29.81 11.11
N PHE A 328 27.35 28.83 10.36
CA PHE A 328 26.82 27.46 10.32
C PHE A 328 26.54 26.87 11.71
N GLY A 329 27.53 26.95 12.61
CA GLY A 329 27.44 26.43 13.98
C GLY A 329 26.40 27.12 14.88
N ARG A 330 25.77 28.21 14.42
CA ARG A 330 24.64 28.84 15.13
C ARG A 330 23.34 28.05 14.94
N PHE A 331 23.19 27.40 13.79
CA PHE A 331 21.95 26.74 13.37
C PHE A 331 22.06 25.22 13.37
N PHE A 332 23.23 24.70 13.02
CA PHE A 332 23.49 23.27 12.88
C PHE A 332 24.66 22.84 13.76
N ASP A 333 24.58 21.61 14.27
CA ASP A 333 25.74 20.98 14.89
C ASP A 333 26.86 20.76 13.86
N THR A 334 28.10 21.01 14.26
CA THR A 334 29.27 20.99 13.38
C THR A 334 29.77 19.60 13.01
N GLU A 335 29.34 18.56 13.74
CA GLU A 335 29.80 17.18 13.60
C GLU A 335 28.88 16.38 12.67
N TRP A 336 27.55 16.56 12.79
CA TRP A 336 26.57 15.76 12.05
C TRP A 336 25.62 16.59 11.18
N GLY A 337 25.67 17.93 11.23
CA GLY A 337 24.80 18.78 10.43
C GLY A 337 23.33 18.71 10.85
N THR A 338 23.09 18.45 12.15
CA THR A 338 21.73 18.38 12.71
C THR A 338 21.29 19.77 13.16
N LEU A 339 20.11 20.21 12.72
CA LEU A 339 19.54 21.51 13.09
C LEU A 339 19.34 21.58 14.62
N HIS A 340 19.67 22.68 15.30
CA HIS A 340 19.46 22.83 16.74
C HIS A 340 17.98 22.97 17.11
N GLU A 341 17.61 22.51 18.32
CA GLU A 341 16.20 22.44 18.78
C GLU A 341 15.44 23.76 18.70
N GLY A 342 16.09 24.88 19.01
CA GLY A 342 15.49 26.22 18.91
C GLY A 342 15.03 26.61 17.50
N PHE A 343 15.42 25.85 16.48
CA PHE A 343 15.06 26.05 15.07
C PHE A 343 14.27 24.89 14.47
N ARG A 344 13.93 23.83 15.24
CA ARG A 344 13.25 22.63 14.72
C ARG A 344 11.73 22.76 14.52
N GLY A 345 11.12 23.77 15.14
CA GLY A 345 9.78 24.29 14.82
C GLY A 345 8.56 23.46 15.22
#